data_AF-A0A2E0XN74-F1
#
_entry.id   AF-A0A2E0XN74-F1
#
_cell.length_a   1.000
_cell.length_b   1.000
_cell.length_c   1.000
_cell.angle_alpha   90.00
_cell.angle_beta   90.00
_cell.angle_gamma   90.00
#
_symmetry.space_group_name_H-M   'P 1'
#
loop_
_entity.id
_entity.type
_entity.pdbx_description
1 polymer ?
#
loop_
_entity_poly.entity_id
_entity_poly.type
_entity_poly.pdbx_seq_one_letter_code
_entity_poly.pdbx_strand_id
1 'polypeptide(L)'
;MSEAQTPLTQEVKKLKLLRLVDQGVTVIKRDAKRGNPAPQTPVKRVDWKCHLRIDLDENAVAKKIRLGSRLVLATNLAPQELDKWAILDSYKAQSRVEPGFRFIKSQTFVTEALFWEKPAPIEGLLRVRSLSLRVYSMAQLKRWR
;
A
#
# COMPACT_ATOMS: atom_id res chain seq x y z
N MET A 1 -36.66 1.39 3.69
CA MET A 1 -35.81 0.46 4.47
C MET A 1 -34.74 -0.21 3.60
N SER A 2 -34.96 -0.52 2.31
CA SER A 2 -33.98 -1.28 1.48
C SER A 2 -32.94 -0.44 0.70
N GLU A 3 -33.21 0.82 0.34
CA GLU A 3 -32.31 1.56 -0.59
C GLU A 3 -30.97 2.01 0.02
N ALA A 4 -30.91 2.27 1.33
CA ALA A 4 -29.69 2.77 1.99
C ALA A 4 -28.68 1.66 2.36
N GLN A 5 -29.09 0.38 2.33
CA GLN A 5 -28.24 -0.75 2.71
C GLN A 5 -27.42 -1.29 1.52
N THR A 6 -27.93 -1.11 0.29
CA THR A 6 -27.31 -1.58 -0.96
C THR A 6 -25.94 -0.96 -1.26
N PRO A 7 -25.73 0.37 -1.15
CA PRO A 7 -24.43 0.98 -1.45
C PRO A 7 -23.37 0.62 -0.42
N LEU A 8 -23.73 0.52 0.87
CA LEU A 8 -22.77 0.15 1.92
C LEU A 8 -22.23 -1.26 1.73
N THR A 9 -23.11 -2.19 1.34
CA THR A 9 -22.73 -3.57 1.06
C THR A 9 -21.81 -3.68 -0.16
N GLN A 10 -21.99 -2.81 -1.17
CA GLN A 10 -21.10 -2.74 -2.33
C GLN A 10 -19.70 -2.22 -1.99
N GLU A 11 -19.59 -1.24 -1.10
CA GLU A 11 -18.29 -0.74 -0.65
C GLU A 11 -17.52 -1.78 0.18
N VAL A 12 -18.22 -2.54 1.03
CA VAL A 12 -17.60 -3.63 1.81
C VAL A 12 -17.08 -4.74 0.89
N LYS A 13 -17.77 -5.05 -0.21
CA LYS A 13 -17.30 -6.04 -1.20
C LYS A 13 -15.98 -5.65 -1.87
N LYS A 14 -15.61 -4.37 -1.92
CA LYS A 14 -14.30 -3.94 -2.44
C LYS A 14 -13.16 -4.34 -1.49
N LEU A 15 -13.46 -4.52 -0.21
CA LEU A 15 -12.49 -4.87 0.83
C LEU A 15 -12.30 -6.39 0.91
N LYS A 16 -11.49 -6.93 -0.01
CA LYS A 16 -11.29 -8.37 -0.24
C LYS A 16 -10.80 -9.21 0.95
N LEU A 17 -10.37 -8.59 2.05
CA LEU A 17 -9.83 -9.25 3.24
C LEU A 17 -10.75 -9.17 4.45
N LEU A 18 -11.89 -8.50 4.30
CA LEU A 18 -12.79 -8.19 5.39
C LEU A 18 -14.15 -8.84 5.10
N ARG A 19 -14.79 -9.30 6.17
CA ARG A 19 -16.12 -9.91 6.12
C ARG A 19 -17.10 -9.06 6.93
N LEU A 20 -18.27 -8.84 6.35
CA LEU A 20 -19.38 -8.22 7.05
C LEU A 20 -19.95 -9.21 8.09
N VAL A 21 -20.04 -8.79 9.35
CA VAL A 21 -20.56 -9.59 10.46
C VAL A 21 -21.99 -9.19 10.79
N ASP A 22 -22.25 -7.88 10.85
CA ASP A 22 -23.56 -7.34 11.18
C ASP A 22 -23.79 -5.98 10.51
N GLN A 23 -25.05 -5.70 10.19
CA GLN A 23 -25.48 -4.43 9.61
C GLN A 23 -26.82 -4.00 10.21
N GLY A 24 -26.86 -2.77 10.73
CA GLY A 24 -28.05 -2.17 11.33
C GLY A 24 -28.30 -0.77 10.81
N VAL A 25 -29.57 -0.38 10.69
CA VAL A 25 -29.97 0.99 10.36
C VAL A 25 -30.86 1.50 11.48
N THR A 26 -30.39 2.55 12.15
CA THR A 26 -31.16 3.24 13.19
C THR A 26 -31.73 4.54 12.63
N VAL A 27 -33.03 4.75 12.83
CA VAL A 27 -33.74 5.97 12.43
C VAL A 27 -33.67 6.97 13.57
N ILE A 28 -33.01 8.10 13.35
CA ILE A 28 -32.93 9.20 14.31
C ILE A 28 -33.95 10.25 13.88
N LYS A 29 -35.05 10.36 14.63
CA LYS A 29 -36.01 11.46 14.47
C LYS A 29 -35.48 12.67 15.24
N ARG A 30 -35.31 13.81 14.56
CA ARG A 30 -34.97 15.07 15.22
C ARG A 30 -36.17 16.00 15.22
N ASP A 31 -36.59 16.36 16.44
CA ASP A 31 -37.70 17.27 16.66
C ASP A 31 -37.29 18.71 16.38
N ALA A 32 -38.28 19.54 16.04
CA ALA A 32 -38.05 20.88 15.52
C ALA A 32 -37.55 21.92 16.55
N LYS A 33 -37.64 21.60 17.85
CA LYS A 33 -37.29 22.46 18.98
C LYS A 33 -36.27 21.79 19.90
N ARG A 34 -35.35 22.58 20.46
CA ARG A 34 -34.39 22.16 21.49
C ARG A 34 -35.12 22.06 22.84
N GLY A 35 -35.24 20.87 23.42
CA GLY A 35 -35.95 20.61 24.68
C GLY A 35 -36.78 19.32 24.63
N ASN A 36 -37.47 18.97 25.72
CA ASN A 36 -38.35 17.80 25.80
C ASN A 36 -39.69 18.12 25.08
N PRO A 37 -39.95 17.61 23.87
CA PRO A 37 -41.06 18.05 23.05
C PRO A 37 -42.39 17.35 23.43
N ALA A 38 -43.50 18.06 23.25
CA ALA A 38 -44.85 17.52 23.48
C ALA A 38 -45.23 16.48 22.41
N PRO A 39 -46.16 15.54 22.69
CA PRO A 39 -46.49 14.41 21.82
C PRO A 39 -46.94 14.76 20.38
N GLN A 40 -47.37 16.00 20.12
CA GLN A 40 -47.86 16.46 18.81
C GLN A 40 -46.88 17.38 18.05
N THR A 41 -45.58 17.36 18.37
CA THR A 41 -44.62 18.24 17.68
C THR A 41 -44.31 17.70 16.26
N PRO A 42 -44.42 18.51 15.19
CA PRO A 42 -44.08 18.06 13.84
C PRO A 42 -42.57 17.78 13.71
N VAL A 43 -42.24 16.58 13.22
CA VAL A 43 -40.86 16.13 13.00
C VAL A 43 -40.22 16.99 11.89
N LYS A 44 -39.08 17.65 12.17
CA LYS A 44 -38.41 18.54 11.20
C LYS A 44 -37.50 17.79 10.23
N ARG A 45 -36.89 16.68 10.67
CA ARG A 45 -35.94 15.90 9.87
C ARG A 45 -35.84 14.45 10.37
N VAL A 46 -35.79 13.51 9.44
CA VAL A 46 -35.48 12.11 9.71
C VAL A 46 -34.06 11.86 9.22
N ASP A 47 -33.15 11.63 10.16
CA ASP A 47 -31.76 11.29 9.88
C ASP A 47 -31.59 9.76 9.99
N TRP A 48 -30.78 9.18 9.12
CA TRP A 48 -30.49 7.74 9.10
C TRP A 48 -29.05 7.51 9.57
N LYS A 49 -28.87 6.63 10.54
CA LYS A 49 -27.54 6.21 11.00
C LYS A 49 -27.36 4.72 10.74
N CYS A 50 -26.43 4.40 9.86
CA CYS A 50 -26.02 3.02 9.57
C CYS A 50 -24.88 2.62 10.51
N HIS A 51 -24.99 1.42 11.09
CA HIS A 51 -23.95 0.78 11.87
C HIS A 51 -23.51 -0.48 11.15
N LEU A 52 -22.19 -0.67 11.07
CA LEU A 52 -21.59 -1.80 10.40
C LEU A 52 -20.54 -2.44 11.30
N ARG A 53 -20.64 -3.76 11.46
CA ARG A 53 -19.61 -4.56 12.11
C ARG A 53 -18.89 -5.38 11.05
N ILE A 54 -17.57 -5.19 10.97
CA ILE A 54 -16.70 -5.83 9.99
C ILE A 54 -15.60 -6.55 10.77
N ASP A 55 -15.36 -7.82 10.44
CA ASP A 55 -14.24 -8.60 10.96
C ASP A 55 -13.28 -8.99 9.84
N LEU A 56 -12.10 -9.47 10.22
CA LEU A 56 -11.12 -10.00 9.29
C LEU A 56 -11.61 -11.34 8.74
N ASP A 57 -11.53 -11.54 7.42
CA ASP A 57 -11.71 -12.86 6.83
C ASP A 57 -10.39 -13.63 6.89
N GLU A 58 -10.24 -14.43 7.94
CA GLU A 58 -9.04 -15.25 8.17
C GLU A 58 -8.72 -16.16 6.98
N ASN A 59 -9.71 -16.67 6.25
CA ASN A 59 -9.48 -17.52 5.07
C ASN A 59 -8.95 -16.71 3.90
N ALA A 60 -9.50 -15.52 3.65
CA ALA A 60 -9.01 -14.62 2.61
C ALA A 60 -7.57 -14.14 2.93
N VAL A 61 -7.28 -13.86 4.20
CA VAL A 61 -5.95 -13.50 4.68
C VAL A 61 -4.98 -14.66 4.50
N ALA A 62 -5.31 -15.86 4.99
CA ALA A 62 -4.47 -17.04 4.85
C ALA A 62 -4.19 -17.37 3.38
N LYS A 63 -5.20 -17.25 2.49
CA LYS A 63 -5.03 -17.42 1.05
C LYS A 63 -4.07 -16.40 0.45
N LYS A 64 -4.18 -15.13 0.84
CA LYS A 64 -3.30 -14.06 0.35
C LYS A 64 -1.88 -14.22 0.85
N ILE A 65 -1.70 -14.59 2.12
CA ILE A 65 -0.39 -14.95 2.69
C ILE A 65 0.20 -16.12 1.90
N ARG A 66 -0.56 -17.20 1.67
CA ARG A 66 -0.09 -18.38 0.93
C ARG A 66 0.33 -18.06 -0.51
N LEU A 67 -0.35 -17.13 -1.17
CA LEU A 67 0.02 -16.68 -2.52
C LEU A 67 1.25 -15.76 -2.50
N GLY A 68 1.36 -14.86 -1.51
CA GLY A 68 2.48 -13.93 -1.38
C GLY A 68 3.76 -14.52 -0.78
N SER A 69 3.69 -15.71 -0.17
CA SER A 69 4.82 -16.37 0.50
C SER A 69 5.54 -17.42 -0.36
N ARG A 70 5.10 -17.65 -1.59
CA ARG A 70 5.76 -18.58 -2.51
C ARG A 70 6.91 -17.88 -3.23
N LEU A 71 8.12 -18.35 -2.97
CA LEU A 71 9.33 -17.91 -3.65
C LEU A 71 9.95 -19.10 -4.39
N VAL A 72 10.21 -18.93 -5.67
CA VAL A 72 10.97 -19.90 -6.49
C VAL A 72 12.29 -19.24 -6.86
N LEU A 73 13.40 -19.84 -6.44
CA LEU A 73 14.74 -19.39 -6.78
C LEU A 73 15.35 -20.39 -7.76
N ALA A 74 15.80 -19.89 -8.90
CA ALA A 74 16.59 -20.67 -9.86
C ALA A 74 18.05 -20.23 -9.76
N THR A 75 18.96 -21.19 -9.67
CA THR A 75 20.40 -20.94 -9.63
C THR A 75 21.10 -21.88 -10.62
N ASN A 76 22.19 -21.40 -11.21
CA ASN A 76 23.05 -22.20 -12.09
C ASN A 76 24.06 -23.04 -11.29
N LEU A 77 24.10 -22.89 -9.96
CA LEU A 77 24.95 -23.68 -9.08
C LEU A 77 24.42 -25.10 -8.96
N ALA A 78 25.33 -26.08 -8.93
CA ALA A 78 24.92 -27.46 -8.72
C ALA A 78 24.38 -27.64 -7.28
N PRO A 79 23.44 -28.56 -7.04
CA PRO A 79 22.81 -28.74 -5.71
C PRO A 79 23.78 -29.09 -4.58
N GLN A 80 25.00 -29.49 -4.92
CA GLN A 80 26.07 -29.92 -4.01
C GLN A 80 27.01 -28.76 -3.63
N GLU A 81 26.95 -27.65 -4.37
CA GLU A 81 27.92 -26.54 -4.25
C GLU A 81 27.53 -25.52 -3.18
N LEU A 82 26.25 -25.42 -2.81
CA LEU A 82 25.79 -24.43 -1.84
C LEU A 82 24.57 -24.90 -1.05
N ASP A 83 24.60 -24.62 0.26
CA ASP A 83 23.43 -24.85 1.12
C ASP A 83 22.24 -23.96 0.71
N LYS A 84 21.02 -24.48 0.89
CA LYS A 84 19.78 -23.79 0.51
C LYS A 84 19.63 -22.45 1.23
N TRP A 85 20.09 -22.34 2.48
CA TRP A 85 20.05 -21.07 3.22
C TRP A 85 21.04 -20.06 2.68
N ALA A 86 22.22 -20.49 2.23
CA ALA A 86 23.20 -19.62 1.61
C ALA A 86 22.69 -19.03 0.28
N ILE A 87 21.94 -19.82 -0.51
CA ILE A 87 21.28 -19.34 -1.74
C ILE A 87 20.23 -18.26 -1.40
N LEU A 88 19.40 -18.50 -0.38
CA LEU A 88 18.38 -17.56 0.05
C LEU A 88 19.00 -16.26 0.60
N ASP A 89 20.08 -16.35 1.37
CA ASP A 89 20.79 -15.19 1.91
C ASP A 89 21.42 -14.35 0.80
N SER A 90 22.08 -15.01 -0.16
CA SER A 90 22.64 -14.36 -1.35
C SER A 90 21.57 -13.63 -2.16
N TYR A 91 20.40 -14.26 -2.38
CA TYR A 91 19.26 -13.64 -3.05
C TYR A 91 18.75 -12.41 -2.29
N LYS A 92 18.59 -12.50 -0.96
CA LYS A 92 18.16 -11.36 -0.14
C LYS A 92 19.18 -10.23 -0.16
N ALA A 93 20.47 -10.54 -0.15
CA ALA A 93 21.54 -9.56 -0.26
C ALA A 93 21.55 -8.82 -1.61
N GLN A 94 21.02 -9.43 -2.68
CA GLN A 94 20.89 -8.77 -3.98
C GLN A 94 19.88 -7.61 -3.94
N SER A 95 18.81 -7.69 -3.13
CA SER A 95 17.82 -6.62 -2.97
C SER A 95 18.38 -5.32 -2.36
N ARG A 96 19.56 -5.40 -1.73
CA ARG A 96 20.25 -4.26 -1.09
C ARG A 96 20.68 -3.19 -2.10
N VAL A 97 20.64 -3.49 -3.41
CA VAL A 97 20.96 -2.53 -4.46
C VAL A 97 19.78 -1.61 -4.80
N GLU A 98 18.53 -2.04 -4.64
CA GLU A 98 17.34 -1.27 -5.04
C GLU A 98 17.18 0.09 -4.32
N PRO A 99 17.44 0.21 -3.00
CA PRO A 99 17.41 1.50 -2.33
C PRO A 99 18.40 2.50 -2.92
N GLY A 100 19.58 2.03 -3.37
CA GLY A 100 20.60 2.86 -4.01
C GLY A 100 20.15 3.43 -5.36
N PHE A 101 19.32 2.71 -6.11
CA PHE A 101 18.80 3.15 -7.41
C PHE A 101 17.54 4.02 -7.32
N ARG A 102 16.88 4.11 -6.16
CA ARG A 102 15.69 4.94 -5.96
C ARG A 102 15.96 6.42 -6.28
N PHE A 103 17.17 6.88 -6.00
CA PHE A 103 17.61 8.25 -6.32
C PHE A 103 17.69 8.50 -7.83
N ILE A 104 18.19 7.53 -8.63
CA ILE A 104 18.21 7.65 -10.10
C ILE A 104 16.81 7.78 -10.67
N LYS A 105 15.86 6.99 -10.13
CA LYS A 105 14.48 6.94 -10.60
C LYS A 105 13.62 8.10 -10.11
N SER A 106 14.17 9.02 -9.32
CA SER A 106 13.42 10.18 -8.84
C SER A 106 13.15 11.16 -9.98
N GLN A 107 11.88 11.57 -10.11
CA GLN A 107 11.40 12.46 -11.19
C GLN A 107 12.24 13.75 -11.27
N THR A 108 12.54 14.34 -10.10
CA THR A 108 13.28 15.60 -9.95
C THR A 108 14.66 15.57 -10.60
N PHE A 109 15.33 14.41 -10.59
CA PHE A 109 16.70 14.29 -11.08
C PHE A 109 16.74 13.93 -12.57
N VAL A 110 15.68 13.36 -13.15
CA VAL A 110 15.60 13.00 -14.59
C VAL A 110 15.18 14.19 -15.45
N THR A 111 14.33 15.07 -14.92
CA THR A 111 13.77 16.20 -15.66
C THR A 111 14.84 17.24 -16.02
N GLU A 112 15.80 17.55 -15.14
CA GLU A 112 16.85 18.53 -15.44
C GLU A 112 17.86 18.05 -16.51
N ALA A 113 18.02 16.73 -16.66
CA ALA A 113 19.00 16.10 -17.55
C ALA A 113 18.60 16.08 -19.04
N LEU A 114 17.32 16.24 -19.34
CA LEU A 114 16.74 15.96 -20.67
C LEU A 114 16.53 17.21 -21.55
N PHE A 115 16.86 18.40 -21.05
CA PHE A 115 16.64 19.67 -21.78
C PHE A 115 17.85 20.16 -22.61
N TRP A 116 18.86 19.32 -22.85
CA TRP A 116 20.02 19.72 -23.67
C TRP A 116 19.82 19.39 -25.16
N GLU A 117 20.04 20.38 -26.03
CA GLU A 117 19.90 20.28 -27.50
C GLU A 117 20.90 19.33 -28.19
N LYS A 118 21.98 18.90 -27.51
CA LYS A 118 23.02 18.04 -28.09
C LYS A 118 23.23 16.77 -27.25
N PRO A 119 23.49 15.60 -27.85
CA PRO A 119 23.64 14.32 -27.13
C PRO A 119 24.98 14.12 -26.42
N ALA A 120 26.02 14.90 -26.78
CA ALA A 120 27.37 14.78 -26.22
C ALA A 120 27.51 14.96 -24.68
N PRO A 121 26.71 15.79 -23.98
CA PRO A 121 26.82 15.97 -22.52
C PRO A 121 26.25 14.83 -21.68
N ILE A 122 25.46 13.93 -22.29
CA ILE A 122 24.70 12.91 -21.56
C ILE A 122 25.63 11.91 -20.86
N GLU A 123 26.74 11.53 -21.51
CA GLU A 123 27.72 10.63 -20.90
C GLU A 123 28.40 11.23 -19.67
N GLY A 124 28.80 12.50 -19.74
CA GLY A 124 29.42 13.21 -18.61
C GLY A 124 28.46 13.29 -17.43
N LEU A 125 27.20 13.64 -17.70
CA LEU A 125 26.16 13.70 -16.69
C LEU A 125 25.87 12.33 -16.06
N LEU A 126 25.83 11.26 -16.86
CA LEU A 126 25.66 9.90 -16.38
C LEU A 126 26.85 9.44 -15.51
N ARG A 127 28.08 9.81 -15.85
CA ARG A 127 29.28 9.50 -15.04
C ARG A 127 29.25 10.22 -13.69
N VAL A 128 28.94 11.51 -13.67
CA VAL A 128 28.80 12.29 -12.42
C VAL A 128 27.66 11.75 -11.56
N ARG A 129 26.50 11.45 -12.15
CA ARG A 129 25.35 10.84 -11.47
C ARG A 129 25.71 9.48 -10.85
N SER A 130 26.39 8.62 -11.61
CA SER A 130 26.87 7.31 -11.14
C SER A 130 27.84 7.43 -9.96
N LEU A 131 28.73 8.44 -9.98
CA LEU A 131 29.65 8.71 -8.89
C LEU A 131 28.92 9.21 -7.63
N SER A 132 28.00 10.16 -7.78
CA SER A 132 27.21 10.70 -6.68
C SER A 132 26.39 9.63 -5.96
N LEU A 133 25.86 8.65 -6.71
CA LEU A 133 25.15 7.49 -6.13
C LEU A 133 26.04 6.58 -5.33
N ARG A 134 27.27 6.36 -5.80
CA ARG A 134 28.24 5.52 -5.10
C ARG A 134 28.63 6.17 -3.78
N VAL A 135 28.89 7.47 -3.79
CA VAL A 135 29.17 8.28 -2.58
C VAL A 135 27.97 8.26 -1.62
N TYR A 136 26.75 8.47 -2.12
CA TYR A 136 25.54 8.42 -1.32
C TYR A 136 25.32 7.04 -0.68
N SER A 137 25.51 5.96 -1.44
CA SER A 137 25.36 4.59 -0.95
C SER A 137 26.39 4.27 0.14
N MET A 138 27.63 4.73 0.00
CA MET A 138 28.66 4.60 1.03
C MET A 138 28.33 5.41 2.29
N ALA A 139 27.86 6.65 2.13
CA ALA A 139 27.46 7.51 3.24
C ALA A 139 26.25 6.94 4.01
N GLN A 140 25.27 6.38 3.30
CA GLN A 140 24.16 5.67 3.93
C GLN A 140 24.64 4.42 4.65
N LEU A 141 25.46 3.59 4.03
CA LEU A 141 25.96 2.36 4.67
C LEU A 141 26.70 2.62 5.99
N LYS A 142 27.44 3.74 6.08
CA LYS A 142 28.09 4.20 7.31
C LYS A 142 27.12 4.57 8.44
N ARG A 143 25.91 5.01 8.12
CA ARG A 143 24.89 5.45 9.09
C ARG A 143 24.11 4.27 9.72
N TRP A 144 24.20 3.08 9.13
CA TRP A 144 23.53 1.85 9.61
C TRP A 144 24.50 0.87 10.31
N ARG A 145 25.76 1.26 10.51
CA ARG A 145 26.71 0.60 11.42
C ARG A 145 26.75 1.38 12.72
#